data_AF-A0A0B8WVV1-F1
#
_entry.id   AF-A0A0B8WVV1-F1
#
_cell.length_a   1.000
_cell.length_b   1.000
_cell.length_c   1.000
_cell.angle_alpha   90.00
_cell.angle_beta   90.00
_cell.angle_gamma   90.00
#
_symmetry.space_group_name_H-M   'P 1'
#
loop_
_entity.id
_entity.type
_entity.pdbx_description
1 polymer ?
#
loop_
_entity_poly.entity_id
_entity_poly.type
_entity_poly.pdbx_seq_one_letter_code
_entity_poly.pdbx_strand_id
1 'polypeptide(L)'
;MRALLFALISLSVSSSMAVTRGQYLGMQMIINIASVSYDGTVDGSPQELFLAMDRPEQDSILGRGKALEAPQKVLNFICAKKGENNYQCSIYIHKSNVARIGPGKAHFEVRGAEAQALFAQFHSEQGLFTYKDEAQTFAIHATPERFVMWYDESGI
;
A
#
# COMPACT_ATOMS: atom_id res chain seq x y z
N MET A 1 -18.55 42.07 19.43
CA MET A 1 -19.22 40.82 18.99
C MET A 1 -18.91 40.40 17.53
N ARG A 2 -17.87 40.94 16.87
CA ARG A 2 -17.45 40.53 15.51
C ARG A 2 -16.20 39.65 15.45
N ALA A 3 -15.44 39.55 16.54
CA ALA A 3 -14.20 38.77 16.59
C ALA A 3 -14.43 37.26 16.83
N LEU A 4 -15.60 36.84 17.32
CA LEU A 4 -15.89 35.43 17.62
C LEU A 4 -16.21 34.59 16.37
N LEU A 5 -16.65 35.22 15.28
CA LEU A 5 -17.02 34.52 14.04
C LEU A 5 -15.81 34.09 13.19
N PHE A 6 -14.65 34.73 13.36
CA PHE A 6 -13.43 34.34 12.64
C PHE A 6 -12.71 33.14 13.26
N ALA A 7 -13.01 32.79 14.52
CA ALA A 7 -12.38 31.65 15.22
C ALA A 7 -13.09 30.31 14.98
N LEU A 8 -14.33 30.30 14.45
CA LEU A 8 -15.07 29.07 14.18
C LEU A 8 -14.82 28.48 12.78
N ILE A 9 -14.19 29.22 11.87
CA ILE A 9 -13.93 28.77 10.49
C ILE A 9 -12.58 28.00 10.39
N SER A 10 -11.72 28.10 11.40
CA SER A 10 -10.38 27.48 11.42
C SER A 10 -10.31 26.06 11.98
N LEU A 11 -11.44 25.40 12.28
CA LEU A 11 -11.47 24.11 12.99
C LEU A 11 -12.02 22.91 12.20
N SER A 12 -12.27 23.05 10.90
CA SER A 12 -12.68 21.93 10.04
C SER A 12 -11.70 21.73 8.90
N VAL A 13 -10.45 21.38 9.24
CA VAL A 13 -9.56 20.70 8.29
C VAL A 13 -10.01 19.24 8.29
N SER A 14 -10.92 18.91 7.38
CA SER A 14 -11.29 17.52 7.10
C SER A 14 -10.11 16.87 6.40
N SER A 15 -9.25 16.17 7.14
CA SER A 15 -8.21 15.34 6.54
C SER A 15 -8.89 14.19 5.77
N SER A 16 -8.84 14.24 4.44
CA SER A 16 -9.21 13.11 3.59
C SER A 16 -8.15 12.03 3.78
N MET A 17 -8.56 10.84 4.22
CA MET A 17 -7.64 9.73 4.55
C MET A 17 -7.64 8.68 3.44
N ALA A 18 -6.48 8.08 3.20
CA ALA A 18 -6.38 6.84 2.42
C ALA A 18 -7.36 5.79 2.93
N VAL A 19 -8.11 5.17 2.02
CA VAL A 19 -8.94 4.02 2.38
C VAL A 19 -8.19 2.77 1.97
N THR A 20 -7.59 2.12 2.95
CA THR A 20 -7.08 0.76 2.83
C THR A 20 -8.22 -0.22 3.15
N ARG A 21 -8.50 -1.15 2.24
CA ARG A 21 -9.55 -2.15 2.41
C ARG A 21 -9.15 -3.51 1.87
N GLY A 22 -9.33 -4.52 2.70
CA GLY A 22 -9.12 -5.92 2.43
C GLY A 22 -10.41 -6.63 2.05
N GLN A 23 -10.29 -7.60 1.17
CA GLN A 23 -11.35 -8.53 0.83
C GLN A 23 -10.80 -9.96 0.89
N TYR A 24 -11.28 -10.72 1.87
CA TYR A 24 -10.94 -12.12 2.04
C TYR A 24 -11.85 -13.02 1.20
N LEU A 25 -11.25 -13.89 0.39
CA LEU A 25 -11.92 -14.78 -0.56
C LEU A 25 -11.48 -16.24 -0.35
N GLY A 26 -11.29 -16.65 0.90
CA GLY A 26 -10.92 -18.02 1.28
C GLY A 26 -9.43 -18.34 1.08
N MET A 27 -9.02 -18.53 -0.17
CA MET A 27 -7.63 -18.86 -0.53
C MET A 27 -6.80 -17.65 -0.94
N GLN A 28 -7.45 -16.49 -1.11
CA GLN A 28 -6.79 -15.26 -1.49
C GLN A 28 -7.33 -14.07 -0.69
N MET A 29 -6.50 -13.04 -0.54
CA MET A 29 -6.90 -11.74 -0.03
C MET A 29 -6.47 -10.67 -1.04
N ILE A 30 -7.37 -9.71 -1.26
CA ILE A 30 -7.12 -8.52 -2.08
C ILE A 30 -7.12 -7.32 -1.13
N ILE A 31 -6.02 -6.60 -1.02
CA ILE A 31 -5.92 -5.35 -0.27
C ILE A 31 -5.87 -4.22 -1.29
N ASN A 32 -6.76 -3.25 -1.18
CA ASN A 32 -6.78 -2.06 -2.02
C ASN A 32 -6.40 -0.85 -1.17
N ILE A 33 -5.45 -0.06 -1.64
CA ILE A 33 -5.06 1.23 -1.08
C ILE A 33 -5.34 2.25 -2.17
N ALA A 34 -6.30 3.14 -1.95
CA ALA A 34 -6.73 4.10 -2.97
C ALA A 34 -6.74 5.51 -2.42
N SER A 35 -6.27 6.46 -3.24
CA SER A 35 -6.39 7.89 -2.94
C SER A 35 -7.86 8.26 -2.85
N VAL A 36 -8.29 8.82 -1.74
CA VAL A 36 -9.59 9.48 -1.63
C VAL A 36 -9.37 10.97 -1.80
N SER A 37 -9.79 11.52 -2.93
CA SER A 37 -9.80 12.97 -3.15
C SER A 37 -11.18 13.40 -3.63
N TYR A 38 -11.97 13.95 -2.71
CA TYR A 38 -13.24 14.63 -3.03
C TYR A 38 -13.07 16.15 -3.17
N ASP A 39 -11.97 16.70 -2.65
CA ASP A 39 -11.69 18.13 -2.53
C ASP A 39 -10.41 18.57 -3.27
N GLY A 40 -9.73 17.66 -3.97
CA GLY A 40 -8.47 17.93 -4.66
C GLY A 40 -7.22 17.80 -3.77
N THR A 41 -7.37 17.46 -2.48
CA THR A 41 -6.21 17.08 -1.65
C THR A 41 -5.72 15.68 -2.03
N VAL A 42 -4.40 15.55 -2.13
CA VAL A 42 -3.73 14.34 -2.57
C VAL A 42 -3.43 13.50 -1.35
N ASP A 43 -4.04 12.32 -1.27
CA ASP A 43 -3.60 11.29 -0.34
C ASP A 43 -2.29 10.68 -0.86
N GLY A 44 -1.21 10.93 -0.11
CA GLY A 44 0.15 10.56 -0.45
C GLY A 44 0.42 9.06 -0.33
N SER A 45 -0.37 8.30 0.44
CA SER A 45 -0.06 6.90 0.77
C SER A 45 0.14 6.00 -0.46
N PRO A 46 -0.81 5.86 -1.40
CA PRO A 46 -0.61 5.03 -2.60
C PRO A 46 0.35 5.66 -3.63
N GLN A 47 0.50 6.99 -3.62
CA GLN A 47 1.47 7.68 -4.47
C GLN A 47 2.90 7.38 -4.03
N GLU A 48 3.20 7.49 -2.74
CA GLU A 48 4.49 7.18 -2.14
C GLU A 48 4.89 5.75 -2.47
N LEU A 49 3.95 4.81 -2.33
CA LEU A 49 4.21 3.42 -2.64
C LEU A 49 4.48 3.21 -4.14
N PHE A 50 3.73 3.86 -5.03
CA PHE A 50 3.99 3.83 -6.47
C PHE A 50 5.36 4.42 -6.84
N LEU A 51 5.73 5.54 -6.22
CA LEU A 51 7.01 6.21 -6.47
C LEU A 51 8.17 5.40 -5.91
N ALA A 52 8.00 4.73 -4.77
CA ALA A 52 9.01 3.87 -4.17
C ALA A 52 9.29 2.59 -4.96
N MET A 53 8.39 2.15 -5.85
CA MET A 53 8.64 0.97 -6.69
C MET A 53 9.65 1.28 -7.80
N ASP A 54 10.80 0.60 -7.77
CA ASP A 54 11.84 0.66 -8.82
C ASP A 54 11.51 -0.32 -9.95
N ARG A 55 10.39 -0.08 -10.62
CA ARG A 55 9.88 -0.90 -11.72
C ARG A 55 9.41 -0.01 -12.85
N PRO A 56 9.60 -0.43 -14.11
CA PRO A 56 9.03 0.28 -15.24
C PRO A 56 7.51 0.23 -15.19
N GLU A 57 6.87 1.26 -15.72
CA GLU A 57 5.42 1.23 -15.94
C GLU A 57 5.08 0.26 -17.07
N GLN A 58 4.03 -0.53 -16.86
CA GLN A 58 3.49 -1.51 -17.77
C GLN A 58 1.96 -1.57 -17.65
N ASP A 59 1.29 -2.12 -18.65
CA ASP A 59 -0.16 -2.31 -18.59
C ASP A 59 -0.53 -3.41 -17.58
N SER A 60 -1.61 -3.19 -16.83
CA SER A 60 -2.12 -4.09 -15.81
C SER A 60 -3.64 -4.08 -15.77
N ILE A 61 -4.23 -4.95 -14.93
CA ILE A 61 -5.68 -4.95 -14.66
C ILE A 61 -6.21 -3.64 -14.06
N LEU A 62 -5.34 -2.83 -13.44
CA LEU A 62 -5.69 -1.50 -12.95
C LEU A 62 -5.41 -0.39 -13.99
N GLY A 63 -4.99 -0.73 -15.21
CA GLY A 63 -4.45 0.21 -16.19
C GLY A 63 -2.92 0.31 -16.11
N ARG A 64 -2.37 1.37 -16.69
CA ARG A 64 -0.91 1.56 -16.72
C ARG A 64 -0.37 1.83 -15.32
N GLY A 65 0.57 1.01 -14.88
CA GLY A 65 1.09 1.04 -13.51
C GLY A 65 2.40 0.27 -13.36
N LYS A 66 2.87 0.16 -12.13
CA LYS A 66 4.04 -0.65 -11.78
C LYS A 66 3.56 -1.90 -11.03
N ALA A 67 4.25 -3.02 -11.25
CA ALA A 67 3.94 -4.26 -10.57
C ALA A 67 5.18 -4.90 -9.93
N LEU A 68 5.00 -5.46 -8.73
CA LEU A 68 5.91 -6.39 -8.09
C LEU A 68 5.29 -7.77 -8.14
N GLU A 69 6.09 -8.75 -8.52
CA GLU A 69 5.70 -10.15 -8.40
C GLU A 69 6.69 -10.84 -7.49
N ALA A 70 6.19 -11.41 -6.40
CA ALA A 70 6.97 -12.37 -5.64
C ALA A 70 7.19 -13.64 -6.47
N PRO A 71 8.34 -14.31 -6.30
CA PRO A 71 8.52 -15.66 -6.79
C PRO A 71 7.31 -16.55 -6.44
N GLN A 72 6.93 -17.44 -7.35
CA GLN A 72 5.78 -18.35 -7.20
C GLN A 72 4.38 -17.68 -7.17
N LYS A 73 4.26 -16.38 -7.48
CA LYS A 73 2.97 -15.66 -7.60
C LYS A 73 2.12 -15.67 -6.32
N VAL A 74 2.75 -15.86 -5.16
CA VAL A 74 2.08 -15.85 -3.85
C VAL A 74 1.65 -14.43 -3.46
N LEU A 75 2.44 -13.43 -3.87
CA LEU A 75 2.19 -12.01 -3.68
C LEU A 75 2.33 -11.32 -5.04
N ASN A 76 1.29 -10.61 -5.45
CA ASN A 76 1.32 -9.70 -6.58
C ASN A 76 0.85 -8.32 -6.10
N PHE A 77 1.63 -7.31 -6.42
CA PHE A 77 1.42 -5.96 -5.95
C PHE A 77 1.39 -5.05 -7.17
N ILE A 78 0.29 -4.34 -7.40
CA ILE A 78 0.11 -3.47 -8.59
C ILE A 78 -0.30 -2.08 -8.12
N CYS A 79 0.49 -1.05 -8.41
CA CYS A 79 0.07 0.34 -8.26
C CYS A 79 -0.09 0.99 -9.63
N ALA A 80 -1.22 1.65 -9.87
CA ALA A 80 -1.52 2.36 -11.10
C ALA A 80 -1.86 3.82 -10.84
N LYS A 81 -1.48 4.68 -11.80
CA LYS A 81 -1.90 6.09 -11.84
C LYS A 81 -3.22 6.18 -12.61
N LYS A 82 -4.30 6.52 -11.91
CA LYS A 82 -5.66 6.63 -12.48
C LYS A 82 -5.96 8.00 -13.07
N GLY A 83 -5.21 9.02 -12.64
CA GLY A 83 -5.36 10.40 -13.09
C GLY A 83 -4.24 11.27 -12.53
N GLU A 84 -4.35 12.59 -12.72
CA GLU A 84 -3.46 13.52 -12.03
C GLU A 84 -3.68 13.40 -10.52
N ASN A 85 -2.61 13.10 -9.77
CA ASN A 85 -2.64 12.90 -8.32
C ASN A 85 -3.64 11.84 -7.81
N ASN A 86 -4.03 10.88 -8.64
CA ASN A 86 -4.91 9.78 -8.25
C ASN A 86 -4.19 8.45 -8.46
N TYR A 87 -3.87 7.79 -7.36
CA TYR A 87 -3.13 6.53 -7.34
C TYR A 87 -3.96 5.44 -6.67
N GLN A 88 -3.84 4.23 -7.19
CA GLN A 88 -4.48 3.05 -6.62
C GLN A 88 -3.49 1.89 -6.62
N CYS A 89 -3.34 1.25 -5.47
CA CYS A 89 -2.58 0.02 -5.32
C CYS A 89 -3.51 -1.15 -4.95
N SER A 90 -3.34 -2.28 -5.62
CA SER A 90 -3.99 -3.54 -5.27
C SER A 90 -2.94 -4.61 -5.01
N ILE A 91 -3.03 -5.23 -3.84
CA ILE A 91 -2.17 -6.29 -3.37
C ILE A 91 -2.96 -7.58 -3.32
N TYR A 92 -2.52 -8.57 -4.07
CA TYR A 92 -3.10 -9.90 -4.14
C TYR A 92 -2.17 -10.85 -3.39
N ILE A 93 -2.68 -11.48 -2.34
CA ILE A 93 -1.99 -12.54 -1.61
C ILE A 93 -2.76 -13.83 -1.70
N HIS A 94 -2.05 -14.91 -2.02
CA HIS A 94 -2.55 -16.28 -1.92
C HIS A 94 -2.05 -16.93 -0.64
N LYS A 95 -2.91 -17.73 0.01
CA LYS A 95 -2.54 -18.52 1.18
C LYS A 95 -1.44 -19.52 0.83
N SER A 96 -0.36 -19.55 1.60
CA SER A 96 0.79 -20.46 1.39
C SER A 96 1.53 -20.73 2.70
N ASN A 97 2.71 -21.35 2.61
CA ASN A 97 3.63 -21.52 3.75
C ASN A 97 4.28 -20.19 4.20
N VAL A 98 4.40 -19.22 3.30
CA VAL A 98 4.99 -17.89 3.56
C VAL A 98 3.93 -16.79 3.74
N ALA A 99 2.66 -17.10 3.46
CA ALA A 99 1.54 -16.18 3.53
C ALA A 99 0.39 -16.72 4.39
N ARG A 100 0.04 -15.98 5.45
CA ARG A 100 -1.12 -16.25 6.30
C ARG A 100 -2.18 -15.19 6.02
N ILE A 101 -3.38 -15.62 5.66
CA ILE A 101 -4.53 -14.75 5.45
C ILE A 101 -5.73 -15.23 6.24
N GLY A 102 -6.58 -14.29 6.65
CA GLY A 102 -7.87 -14.56 7.26
C GLY A 102 -8.79 -13.34 7.14
N PRO A 103 -9.99 -13.40 7.70
CA PRO A 103 -10.88 -12.24 7.75
C PRO A 103 -10.16 -11.03 8.38
N GLY A 104 -10.11 -9.93 7.63
CA GLY A 104 -9.52 -8.66 8.04
C GLY A 104 -8.02 -8.63 8.28
N LYS A 105 -7.27 -9.70 7.95
CA LYS A 105 -5.82 -9.75 8.19
C LYS A 105 -5.03 -10.54 7.15
N ALA A 106 -3.84 -10.03 6.83
CA ALA A 106 -2.85 -10.76 6.06
C ALA A 106 -1.44 -10.53 6.62
N HIS A 107 -0.61 -11.56 6.50
CA HIS A 107 0.81 -11.51 6.81
C HIS A 107 1.56 -12.30 5.75
N PHE A 108 2.55 -11.67 5.13
CA PHE A 108 3.47 -12.31 4.20
C PHE A 108 4.89 -12.09 4.68
N GLU A 109 5.68 -13.15 4.83
CA GLU A 109 7.08 -13.05 5.20
C GLU A 109 7.92 -14.04 4.40
N VAL A 110 9.00 -13.53 3.80
CA VAL A 110 10.02 -14.31 3.11
C VAL A 110 11.42 -13.85 3.51
N ARG A 111 12.42 -14.70 3.29
CA ARG A 111 13.81 -14.47 3.69
C ARG A 111 14.79 -14.91 2.60
N GLY A 112 16.03 -14.46 2.73
CA GLY A 112 17.13 -14.85 1.82
C GLY A 112 16.92 -14.35 0.40
N ALA A 113 17.22 -15.18 -0.59
CA ALA A 113 17.19 -14.78 -2.01
C ALA A 113 15.83 -14.21 -2.47
N GLU A 114 14.72 -14.72 -1.91
CA GLU A 114 13.38 -14.21 -2.23
C GLU A 114 13.13 -12.81 -1.65
N ALA A 115 13.56 -12.58 -0.40
CA ALA A 115 13.50 -11.25 0.20
C ALA A 115 14.37 -10.25 -0.57
N GLN A 116 15.58 -10.66 -0.95
CA GLN A 116 16.48 -9.83 -1.76
C GLN A 116 15.85 -9.46 -3.11
N ALA A 117 15.20 -10.42 -3.79
CA ALA A 117 14.55 -10.19 -5.06
C ALA A 117 13.33 -9.26 -4.96
N LEU A 118 12.59 -9.30 -3.85
CA LEU A 118 11.51 -8.34 -3.58
C LEU A 118 12.04 -6.96 -3.20
N PHE A 119 13.06 -6.92 -2.34
CA PHE A 119 13.71 -5.68 -1.90
C PHE A 119 14.30 -4.89 -3.07
N ALA A 120 14.95 -5.58 -4.02
CA ALA A 120 15.54 -4.96 -5.21
C ALA A 120 14.53 -4.30 -6.16
N GLN A 121 13.23 -4.44 -5.91
CA GLN A 121 12.17 -3.80 -6.68
C GLN A 121 11.66 -2.51 -6.03
N PHE A 122 12.29 -2.06 -4.94
CA PHE A 122 12.03 -0.77 -4.30
C PHE A 122 13.26 0.13 -4.34
N HIS A 123 13.03 1.43 -4.50
CA HIS A 123 14.02 2.44 -4.14
C HIS A 123 14.19 2.42 -2.62
N SER A 124 15.34 1.95 -2.15
CA SER A 124 15.68 1.83 -0.74
C SER A 124 16.81 2.78 -0.36
N GLU A 125 16.75 3.34 0.84
CA GLU A 125 17.86 4.09 1.43
C GLU A 125 18.52 3.25 2.52
N GLN A 126 19.85 3.23 2.57
CA GLN A 126 20.61 2.57 3.65
C GLN A 126 20.33 1.05 3.83
N GLY A 127 19.88 0.37 2.78
CA GLY A 127 19.58 -1.07 2.83
C GLY A 127 18.22 -1.40 3.46
N LEU A 128 17.34 -0.41 3.59
CA LEU A 128 16.03 -0.54 4.21
C LEU A 128 14.96 0.13 3.33
N PHE A 129 13.83 -0.54 3.19
CA PHE A 129 12.58 0.06 2.71
C PHE A 129 11.49 -0.17 3.76
N THR A 130 10.83 0.90 4.16
CA THR A 130 9.68 0.86 5.06
C THR A 130 8.54 1.66 4.48
N TYR A 131 7.34 1.12 4.57
CA TYR A 131 6.12 1.80 4.21
C TYR A 131 5.05 1.49 5.25
N LYS A 132 4.27 2.49 5.62
CA LYS A 132 3.06 2.36 6.45
C LYS A 132 2.02 3.32 5.88
N ASP A 133 0.80 2.82 5.66
CA ASP A 133 -0.30 3.68 5.22
C ASP A 133 -0.74 4.64 6.34
N GLU A 134 -1.38 5.75 5.98
CA GLU A 134 -1.90 6.72 6.95
C GLU A 134 -2.90 6.11 7.93
N ALA A 135 -3.72 5.16 7.47
CA ALA A 135 -4.69 4.46 8.30
C ALA A 135 -4.05 3.48 9.30
N GLN A 136 -2.74 3.24 9.19
CA GLN A 136 -2.00 2.28 10.00
C GLN A 136 -2.60 0.88 9.96
N THR A 137 -3.11 0.46 8.81
CA THR A 137 -3.68 -0.87 8.60
C THR A 137 -2.81 -1.73 7.69
N PHE A 138 -1.84 -1.13 6.98
CA PHE A 138 -0.95 -1.82 6.07
C PHE A 138 0.49 -1.32 6.24
N ALA A 139 1.43 -2.25 6.26
CA ALA A 139 2.85 -1.91 6.25
C ALA A 139 3.70 -2.90 5.46
N ILE A 140 4.82 -2.40 4.94
CA ILE A 140 5.89 -3.19 4.35
C ILE A 140 7.19 -2.84 5.08
N HIS A 141 7.96 -3.86 5.42
CA HIS A 141 9.34 -3.71 5.88
C HIS A 141 10.20 -4.67 5.05
N ALA A 142 11.10 -4.11 4.26
CA ALA A 142 11.98 -4.86 3.37
C ALA A 142 13.45 -4.50 3.60
N THR A 143 14.25 -5.54 3.68
CA THR A 143 15.72 -5.53 3.68
C THR A 143 16.19 -6.62 2.71
N PRO A 144 17.47 -6.66 2.33
CA PRO A 144 18.01 -7.76 1.52
C PRO A 144 17.77 -9.16 2.14
N GLU A 145 17.65 -9.25 3.46
CA GLU A 145 17.58 -10.52 4.19
C GLU A 145 16.15 -10.96 4.51
N ARG A 146 15.23 -9.99 4.61
CA ARG A 146 13.85 -10.20 5.06
C ARG A 146 12.90 -9.22 4.40
N PHE A 147 11.81 -9.74 3.87
CA PHE A 147 10.68 -8.96 3.39
C PHE A 147 9.44 -9.36 4.20
N VAL A 148 8.75 -8.38 4.75
CA VAL A 148 7.53 -8.58 5.52
C VAL A 148 6.46 -7.59 5.11
N MET A 149 5.24 -8.07 4.98
CA MET A 149 4.05 -7.27 4.72
C MET A 149 2.96 -7.65 5.74
N TRP A 150 2.37 -6.63 6.36
CA TRP A 150 1.25 -6.77 7.28
C TRP A 150 0.02 -6.05 6.76
N TYR A 151 -1.13 -6.64 7.02
CA TYR A 151 -2.43 -6.01 6.90
C TYR A 151 -3.30 -6.43 8.07
N ASP A 152 -3.92 -5.47 8.76
CA ASP A 152 -4.94 -5.69 9.78
C ASP A 152 -5.97 -4.55 9.73
N GLU A 153 -7.24 -4.88 9.49
CA GLU A 153 -8.37 -3.94 9.49
C GLU A 153 -8.54 -3.20 10.82
N SER A 154 -8.04 -3.78 11.91
CA SER A 154 -8.09 -3.20 13.24
C SER A 154 -6.87 -2.32 13.56
N GLY A 155 -5.90 -2.26 12.65
CA GLY A 155 -4.64 -1.53 12.80
C GLY A 155 -3.44 -2.41 13.17
N ILE A 156 -2.25 -1.90 12.87
CA ILE A 156 -0.92 -2.52 13.09
C ILE A 156 0.00 -1.74 14.03
#